data_AF-A0A1I7W073-F1
#
_entry.id   AF-A0A1I7W073-F1
#
_cell.length_a   1.000
_cell.length_b   1.000
_cell.length_c   1.000
_cell.angle_alpha   90.00
_cell.angle_beta   90.00
_cell.angle_gamma   90.00
#
_symmetry.space_group_name_H-M   'P 1'
#
loop_
_entity.id
_entity.type
_entity.pdbx_description
1 polymer ?
#
loop_
_entity_poly.entity_id
_entity_poly.type
_entity_poly.pdbx_seq_one_letter_code
_entity_poly.pdbx_strand_id
1 'polypeptide(L)'
;MNKEKFLVIVGKIVRTSDKPSLRVVRRFVSLLLRTQNDEAEDKKLEEDRLYATKLINANRYLEEKMIDLDDKIAKLSLNKIQLRELRNLLKNIRIEEVTREKSVMINGNDGMELNSYEIIFFYLQTKLEYFTQLMGKYGNDRNVLSDLFRKSVLPVYNYGMGNREMSLLALLLAKYLHEEIKQLNNPINFRNSSSCVILQILMKLYGKMKLQQLQMAELNQKLIHTDFHGKYFNLNPFNLFQSITGIKPKNIDQAMSNATVIKIFNDSKEFLIHWSMAYTEIIFGKITEYPDIVRYITISARNDLKKQFPMQSDAIIAQAINAWLYKGCWMKIITATDYLDMLTETETEKANEYSALAIRKTISKFIEYSILHYGHECKHKN
;
A
#
# COMPACT_ATOMS: atom_id res chain seq x y z
N MET A 1 35.22 36.64 32.95
CA MET A 1 33.92 36.00 32.63
C MET A 1 33.14 35.86 33.94
N ASN A 2 31.96 36.48 34.06
CA ASN A 2 31.29 36.68 35.35
C ASN A 2 30.75 35.34 35.90
N LYS A 3 31.11 34.96 37.13
CA LYS A 3 30.87 33.64 37.74
C LYS A 3 29.38 33.28 37.79
N GLU A 4 28.54 34.29 38.04
CA GLU A 4 27.07 34.14 38.02
C GLU A 4 26.52 33.84 36.64
N LYS A 5 27.04 34.48 35.58
CA LYS A 5 26.62 34.19 34.20
C LYS A 5 27.01 32.78 33.77
N PHE A 6 28.15 32.28 34.24
CA PHE A 6 28.58 30.91 33.93
C PHE A 6 27.73 29.85 34.64
N LEU A 7 27.41 30.07 35.93
CA LEU A 7 26.54 29.17 36.71
C LEU A 7 25.10 29.15 36.19
N VAL A 8 24.58 30.28 35.68
CA VAL A 8 23.25 30.34 35.04
C VAL A 8 23.23 29.56 33.72
N ILE A 9 24.32 29.60 32.95
CA ILE A 9 24.43 28.85 31.68
C ILE A 9 24.53 27.35 31.93
N VAL A 10 25.36 26.92 32.89
CA VAL A 10 25.48 25.50 33.27
C VAL A 10 24.18 24.99 33.88
N GLY A 11 23.55 25.77 34.77
CA GLY A 11 22.25 25.45 35.35
C GLY A 11 21.13 25.35 34.32
N LYS A 12 21.17 26.14 33.24
CA LYS A 12 20.24 26.01 32.10
C LYS A 12 20.50 24.73 31.30
N ILE A 13 21.75 24.42 30.95
CA ILE A 13 22.09 23.22 30.16
C ILE A 13 21.71 21.93 30.89
N VAL A 14 21.89 21.87 32.21
CA VAL A 14 21.54 20.69 33.03
C VAL A 14 20.03 20.55 33.24
N ARG A 15 19.27 21.65 33.28
CA ARG A 15 17.82 21.62 33.59
C ARG A 15 16.89 21.58 32.36
N THR A 16 17.35 21.89 31.15
CA THR A 16 16.47 21.95 29.96
C THR A 16 16.47 20.70 29.09
N SER A 17 16.98 19.56 29.56
CA SER A 17 16.92 18.36 28.73
C SER A 17 16.91 17.08 29.56
N ASP A 18 15.72 16.52 29.76
CA ASP A 18 15.56 15.14 30.20
C ASP A 18 16.14 14.13 29.18
N LYS A 19 16.56 14.58 27.98
CA LYS A 19 17.20 13.76 26.93
C LYS A 19 18.20 14.59 26.10
N PRO A 20 19.47 14.71 26.50
CA PRO A 20 20.46 15.48 25.76
C PRO A 20 20.67 14.92 24.34
N SER A 21 20.88 15.82 23.36
CA SER A 21 21.06 15.40 21.96
C SER A 21 22.29 14.50 21.81
N LEU A 22 22.17 13.46 20.98
CA LEU A 22 23.20 12.43 20.75
C LEU A 22 24.58 13.00 20.34
N ARG A 23 24.60 14.16 19.67
CA ARG A 23 25.84 14.88 19.31
C ARG A 23 26.57 15.47 20.51
N VAL A 24 25.83 15.97 21.50
CA VAL A 24 26.39 16.51 22.74
C VAL A 24 26.91 15.36 23.59
N VAL A 25 26.13 14.28 23.75
CA VAL A 25 26.53 13.08 24.47
C VAL A 25 27.81 12.49 23.89
N ARG A 26 27.91 12.33 22.56
CA ARG A 26 29.11 11.79 21.87
C ARG A 26 30.41 12.54 22.17
N ARG A 27 30.35 13.85 22.46
CA ARG A 27 31.54 14.64 22.80
C ARG A 27 32.08 14.35 24.21
N PHE A 28 31.25 13.81 25.10
CA PHE A 28 31.63 13.49 26.48
C PHE A 28 31.70 11.98 26.76
N VAL A 29 31.25 11.12 25.84
CA VAL A 29 31.34 9.65 25.95
C VAL A 29 32.77 9.17 26.18
N SER A 30 33.76 9.77 25.52
CA SER A 30 35.18 9.39 25.70
C SER A 30 35.76 9.81 27.06
N LEU A 31 35.04 10.62 27.84
CA LEU A 31 35.42 11.08 29.18
C LEU A 31 34.68 10.32 30.29
N LEU A 32 33.71 9.47 29.94
CA LEU A 32 33.02 8.60 30.91
C LEU A 32 33.95 7.45 31.28
N LEU A 33 34.19 7.28 32.58
CA LEU A 33 34.93 6.14 33.11
C LEU A 33 34.11 4.87 32.87
N ARG A 34 34.70 3.88 32.20
CA ARG A 34 34.08 2.57 32.00
C ARG A 34 33.74 1.96 33.36
N THR A 35 32.46 1.64 33.55
CA THR A 35 31.98 0.95 34.74
C THR A 35 31.97 -0.56 34.50
N GLN A 36 32.03 -1.38 35.56
CA GLN A 36 31.92 -2.84 35.44
C GLN A 36 30.59 -3.28 34.78
N ASN A 37 29.57 -2.42 34.83
CA ASN A 37 28.28 -2.67 34.18
C ASN A 37 28.38 -2.52 32.66
N ASP A 38 29.19 -1.58 32.17
CA ASP A 38 29.45 -1.41 30.72
C ASP A 38 30.20 -2.64 30.16
N GLU A 39 31.13 -3.21 30.92
CA GLU A 39 31.84 -4.43 30.52
C GLU A 39 30.91 -5.66 30.49
N ALA A 40 29.94 -5.73 31.40
CA ALA A 40 28.94 -6.79 31.42
C ALA A 40 27.94 -6.66 30.25
N GLU A 41 27.53 -5.43 29.91
CA GLU A 41 26.69 -5.17 28.74
C GLU A 41 27.42 -5.46 27.42
N ASP A 42 28.68 -5.06 27.29
CA ASP A 42 29.51 -5.37 26.12
C ASP A 42 29.69 -6.90 25.96
N LYS A 43 29.90 -7.62 27.07
CA LYS A 43 30.00 -9.09 27.03
C LYS A 43 28.68 -9.74 26.60
N LYS A 44 27.55 -9.26 27.09
CA LYS A 44 26.22 -9.74 26.69
C LYS A 44 25.93 -9.43 25.22
N LEU A 45 26.32 -8.26 24.74
CA LEU A 45 26.19 -7.88 23.34
C LEU A 45 26.99 -8.82 22.42
N GLU A 46 28.21 -9.20 22.83
CA GLU A 46 29.03 -10.17 22.09
C GLU A 46 28.44 -11.59 22.13
N GLU A 47 27.87 -12.02 23.26
CA GLU A 47 27.14 -13.29 23.36
C GLU A 47 25.90 -13.31 22.44
N ASP A 48 25.13 -12.23 22.40
CA ASP A 48 23.98 -12.07 21.51
C ASP A 48 24.38 -12.06 20.03
N ARG A 49 25.51 -11.42 19.69
CA ARG A 49 26.08 -11.45 18.33
C ARG A 49 26.51 -12.85 17.93
N LEU A 50 27.13 -13.59 18.84
CA LEU A 50 27.52 -14.98 18.59
C LEU A 50 26.29 -15.87 18.41
N TYR A 51 25.25 -15.66 19.22
CA TYR A 51 23.98 -16.37 19.10
C TYR A 51 23.27 -16.06 17.77
N ALA A 52 23.19 -14.79 17.38
CA ALA A 52 22.63 -14.38 16.09
C ALA A 52 23.40 -14.99 14.92
N THR A 53 24.74 -15.04 14.98
CA THR A 53 25.58 -15.65 13.96
C THR A 53 25.34 -17.16 13.85
N LYS A 54 25.18 -17.85 14.99
CA LYS A 54 24.79 -19.27 15.03
C LYS A 54 23.41 -19.49 14.39
N LEU A 55 22.45 -18.62 14.68
CA LEU A 55 21.10 -18.71 14.12
C LEU A 55 21.10 -18.46 12.60
N ILE A 56 21.87 -17.48 12.12
CA ILE A 56 22.05 -17.21 10.69
C ILE A 56 22.69 -18.41 9.98
N ASN A 57 23.73 -19.00 10.58
CA ASN A 57 24.36 -20.19 10.01
C ASN A 57 23.44 -21.41 10.03
N ALA A 58 22.61 -21.58 11.08
CA ALA A 58 21.62 -22.63 11.13
C ALA A 58 20.52 -22.43 10.07
N ASN A 59 20.04 -21.20 9.88
CA ASN A 59 19.09 -20.87 8.81
C ASN A 59 19.69 -21.11 7.43
N ARG A 60 20.94 -20.71 7.19
CA ARG A 60 21.63 -20.97 5.92
C ARG A 60 21.80 -22.47 5.65
N TYR A 61 22.11 -23.25 6.69
CA TYR A 61 22.16 -24.71 6.58
C TYR A 61 20.79 -25.33 6.26
N LEU A 62 19.71 -24.81 6.87
CA LEU A 62 18.35 -25.25 6.58
C LEU A 62 17.91 -24.85 5.16
N GLU A 63 18.29 -23.67 4.69
CA GLU A 63 18.07 -23.22 3.30
C GLU A 63 18.82 -24.13 2.31
N GLU A 64 20.08 -24.46 2.56
CA GLU A 64 20.85 -25.41 1.74
C GLU A 64 20.21 -26.81 1.72
N LYS A 65 19.70 -27.28 2.87
CA LYS A 65 18.97 -28.56 2.94
C LYS A 65 17.61 -28.52 2.25
N MET A 66 16.92 -27.39 2.28
CA MET A 66 15.66 -27.20 1.58
C MET A 66 15.89 -27.21 0.06
N ILE A 67 16.96 -26.56 -0.41
CA ILE A 67 17.36 -26.59 -1.83
C ILE A 67 17.73 -28.02 -2.27
N ASP A 68 18.51 -28.77 -1.47
CA ASP A 68 18.82 -30.18 -1.77
C ASP A 68 17.56 -31.07 -1.79
N LEU A 69 16.58 -30.78 -0.92
CA LEU A 69 15.27 -31.46 -0.95
C LEU A 69 14.47 -31.10 -2.20
N ASP A 70 14.43 -29.83 -2.60
CA ASP A 70 13.75 -29.38 -3.82
C ASP A 70 14.41 -29.99 -5.07
N ASP A 71 15.75 -30.07 -5.12
CA ASP A 71 16.49 -30.75 -6.18
C ASP A 71 16.20 -32.26 -6.21
N LYS A 72 16.08 -32.90 -5.04
CA LYS A 72 15.67 -34.31 -4.95
C LYS A 72 14.22 -34.51 -5.35
N ILE A 73 13.32 -33.59 -5.02
CA ILE A 73 11.92 -33.60 -5.43
C ILE A 73 11.81 -33.39 -6.95
N ALA A 74 12.63 -32.51 -7.53
CA ALA A 74 12.73 -32.31 -8.97
C ALA A 74 13.30 -33.54 -9.69
N LYS A 75 14.30 -34.22 -9.10
CA LYS A 75 14.82 -35.50 -9.62
C LYS A 75 13.82 -36.64 -9.45
N LEU A 76 13.02 -36.65 -8.38
CA LEU A 76 11.90 -37.59 -8.19
C LEU A 76 10.74 -37.34 -9.15
N SER A 77 10.48 -36.07 -9.53
CA SER A 77 9.45 -35.72 -10.50
C SER A 77 9.86 -36.04 -11.94
N LEU A 78 11.17 -35.95 -12.26
CA LEU A 78 11.76 -36.46 -13.51
C LEU A 78 11.78 -38.00 -13.55
N ASN A 79 12.12 -38.66 -12.43
CA ASN A 79 12.09 -40.13 -12.32
C ASN A 79 10.67 -40.71 -12.17
N LYS A 80 9.62 -39.90 -11.98
CA LYS A 80 8.22 -40.35 -12.00
C LYS A 80 7.78 -40.91 -13.37
N ILE A 81 8.45 -40.50 -14.45
CA ILE A 81 8.24 -41.11 -15.78
C ILE A 81 8.83 -42.53 -15.84
N GLN A 82 9.92 -42.79 -15.09
CA GLN A 82 10.55 -44.12 -14.96
C GLN A 82 9.94 -44.99 -13.83
N LEU A 83 9.20 -44.41 -12.87
CA LEU A 83 8.52 -45.14 -11.79
C LEU A 83 7.36 -46.04 -12.25
N ARG A 84 6.81 -45.83 -13.46
CA ARG A 84 5.83 -46.77 -14.04
C ARG A 84 6.46 -48.13 -14.35
N GLU A 85 7.74 -48.15 -14.75
CA GLU A 85 8.49 -49.38 -15.03
C GLU A 85 8.99 -50.05 -13.73
N LEU A 86 9.38 -49.26 -12.72
CA LEU A 86 9.75 -49.76 -11.38
C LEU A 86 8.57 -50.34 -10.57
N ARG A 87 7.32 -49.91 -10.83
CA ARG A 87 6.13 -50.48 -10.19
C ARG A 87 5.89 -51.95 -10.59
N ASN A 88 6.34 -52.35 -11.78
CA ASN A 88 6.30 -53.75 -12.21
C ASN A 88 7.40 -54.59 -11.53
N LEU A 89 8.55 -53.98 -11.21
CA LEU A 89 9.63 -54.61 -10.44
C LEU A 89 9.28 -54.74 -8.93
N LEU A 90 8.64 -53.72 -8.34
CA LEU A 90 8.26 -53.71 -6.93
C LEU A 90 7.07 -54.61 -6.58
N LYS A 91 6.30 -55.09 -7.57
CA LYS A 91 5.28 -56.13 -7.34
C LYS A 91 5.89 -57.48 -6.95
N ASN A 92 7.16 -57.70 -7.30
CA ASN A 92 7.91 -58.91 -6.98
C ASN A 92 8.69 -58.82 -5.65
N ILE A 93 8.71 -57.64 -5.01
CA ILE A 93 9.40 -57.39 -3.73
C ILE A 93 8.32 -57.07 -2.68
N ARG A 94 7.39 -58.01 -2.50
CA ARG A 94 6.59 -58.12 -1.28
C ARG A 94 7.28 -59.18 -0.46
N ILE A 95 8.04 -58.79 0.56
CA ILE A 95 8.35 -59.52 1.80
C ILE A 95 9.34 -58.63 2.58
N GLU A 96 9.13 -58.60 3.89
CA GLU A 96 9.96 -58.04 4.97
C GLU A 96 9.66 -56.62 5.48
N GLU A 97 9.57 -56.59 6.80
CA GLU A 97 8.89 -55.67 7.71
C GLU A 97 9.83 -54.60 8.29
N VAL A 98 9.27 -53.79 9.23
CA VAL A 98 9.94 -53.08 10.35
C VAL A 98 10.41 -51.63 10.03
N THR A 99 10.05 -50.55 10.73
CA THR A 99 9.20 -50.24 11.90
C THR A 99 9.04 -48.70 12.02
N ARG A 100 7.88 -48.27 12.54
CA ARG A 100 7.62 -47.20 13.54
C ARG A 100 8.34 -45.84 13.41
N GLU A 101 7.56 -44.76 13.24
CA GLU A 101 7.27 -43.80 14.32
C GLU A 101 6.17 -42.78 13.92
N LYS A 102 5.10 -42.77 14.74
CA LYS A 102 4.02 -41.76 14.91
C LYS A 102 3.84 -40.70 13.81
N SER A 103 3.25 -41.10 12.69
CA SER A 103 2.45 -40.18 11.88
C SER A 103 1.02 -40.17 12.40
N VAL A 104 0.50 -38.98 12.69
CA VAL A 104 -0.94 -38.70 12.78
C VAL A 104 -1.64 -39.48 11.67
N MET A 105 -2.62 -40.31 12.04
CA MET A 105 -3.47 -41.03 11.11
C MET A 105 -4.21 -40.02 10.23
N ILE A 106 -3.61 -39.68 9.09
CA ILE A 106 -4.33 -39.16 7.93
C ILE A 106 -4.89 -40.39 7.25
N ASN A 107 -6.21 -40.54 7.32
CA ASN A 107 -6.92 -41.63 6.67
C ASN A 107 -6.53 -41.65 5.18
N GLY A 108 -6.22 -42.83 4.63
CA GLY A 108 -5.64 -42.98 3.28
C GLY A 108 -6.45 -42.42 2.11
N ASN A 109 -7.68 -41.94 2.34
CA ASN A 109 -8.47 -41.20 1.36
C ASN A 109 -8.12 -39.70 1.32
N ASP A 110 -7.84 -39.07 2.47
CA ASP A 110 -7.54 -37.63 2.55
C ASP A 110 -6.24 -37.28 1.82
N GLY A 111 -5.25 -38.19 1.83
CA GLY A 111 -3.99 -38.01 1.10
C GLY A 111 -4.16 -38.04 -0.43
N MET A 112 -5.14 -38.77 -0.97
CA MET A 112 -5.42 -38.74 -2.42
C MET A 112 -6.24 -37.51 -2.82
N GLU A 113 -7.15 -37.06 -1.95
CA GLU A 113 -7.91 -35.82 -2.16
C GLU A 113 -7.03 -34.58 -2.06
N LEU A 114 -6.11 -34.51 -1.09
CA LEU A 114 -5.11 -33.44 -0.95
C LEU A 114 -4.23 -33.34 -2.20
N ASN A 115 -3.75 -34.48 -2.74
CA ASN A 115 -3.02 -34.51 -4.01
C ASN A 115 -3.86 -33.98 -5.19
N SER A 116 -5.18 -34.17 -5.17
CA SER A 116 -6.06 -33.69 -6.24
C SER A 116 -6.28 -32.18 -6.17
N TYR A 117 -6.45 -31.61 -4.97
CA TYR A 117 -6.53 -30.16 -4.78
C TYR A 117 -5.22 -29.45 -5.11
N GLU A 118 -4.08 -30.05 -4.78
CA GLU A 118 -2.77 -29.54 -5.17
C GLU A 118 -2.63 -29.44 -6.70
N ILE A 119 -3.10 -30.44 -7.44
CA ILE A 119 -3.16 -30.41 -8.91
C ILE A 119 -4.06 -29.26 -9.39
N ILE A 120 -5.23 -29.08 -8.77
CA ILE A 120 -6.16 -27.99 -9.11
C ILE A 120 -5.50 -26.62 -8.86
N PHE A 121 -4.86 -26.41 -7.71
CA PHE A 121 -4.18 -25.16 -7.40
C PHE A 121 -3.00 -24.90 -8.34
N PHE A 122 -2.24 -25.94 -8.70
CA PHE A 122 -1.21 -25.83 -9.72
C PHE A 122 -1.76 -25.36 -11.06
N TYR A 123 -2.90 -25.91 -11.51
CA TYR A 123 -3.56 -25.43 -12.73
C TYR A 123 -4.09 -24.00 -12.58
N LEU A 124 -4.64 -23.62 -11.44
CA LEU A 124 -5.11 -22.25 -11.19
C LEU A 124 -3.97 -21.22 -11.13
N GLN A 125 -2.76 -21.63 -10.73
CA GLN A 125 -1.55 -20.81 -10.77
C GLN A 125 -0.96 -20.69 -12.18
N THR A 126 -0.98 -21.76 -12.96
CA THR A 126 -0.28 -21.82 -14.27
C THR A 126 -1.18 -21.43 -15.45
N LYS A 127 -2.48 -21.66 -15.36
CA LYS A 127 -3.47 -21.26 -16.38
C LYS A 127 -4.23 -20.02 -15.90
N LEU A 128 -3.72 -18.87 -16.31
CA LEU A 128 -4.20 -17.55 -15.86
C LEU A 128 -5.67 -17.30 -16.25
N GLU A 129 -6.16 -17.96 -17.30
CA GLU A 129 -7.50 -17.75 -17.86
C GLU A 129 -8.61 -17.97 -16.83
N TYR A 130 -8.46 -18.94 -15.93
CA TYR A 130 -9.51 -19.26 -14.96
C TYR A 130 -9.76 -18.09 -14.01
N PHE A 131 -8.72 -17.60 -13.34
CA PHE A 131 -8.88 -16.46 -12.44
C PHE A 131 -9.14 -15.16 -13.20
N THR A 132 -8.55 -14.96 -14.39
CA THR A 132 -8.87 -13.78 -15.21
C THR A 132 -10.36 -13.72 -15.55
N GLN A 133 -10.96 -14.82 -15.99
CA GLN A 133 -12.39 -14.87 -16.31
C GLN A 133 -13.25 -14.71 -15.05
N LEU A 134 -12.86 -15.35 -13.95
CA LEU A 134 -13.59 -15.24 -12.68
C LEU A 134 -13.59 -13.80 -12.15
N MET A 135 -12.42 -13.17 -12.09
CA MET A 135 -12.27 -11.77 -11.69
C MET A 135 -12.99 -10.83 -12.68
N GLY A 136 -13.00 -11.15 -13.97
CA GLY A 136 -13.73 -10.41 -15.00
C GLY A 136 -15.24 -10.39 -14.75
N LYS A 137 -15.84 -11.53 -14.36
CA LYS A 137 -17.28 -11.60 -14.04
C LYS A 137 -17.69 -10.69 -12.88
N TYR A 138 -16.81 -10.54 -11.88
CA TYR A 138 -17.04 -9.66 -10.73
C TYR A 138 -16.39 -8.28 -10.87
N GLY A 139 -15.87 -7.95 -12.05
CA GLY A 139 -15.15 -6.71 -12.30
C GLY A 139 -16.01 -5.45 -12.07
N ASN A 140 -17.33 -5.53 -12.12
CA ASN A 140 -18.17 -4.35 -11.87
C ASN A 140 -18.38 -4.07 -10.38
N ASP A 141 -18.20 -5.06 -9.50
CA ASP A 141 -18.37 -4.91 -8.05
C ASP A 141 -17.02 -4.94 -7.34
N ARG A 142 -16.60 -3.76 -6.87
CA ARG A 142 -15.34 -3.54 -6.15
C ARG A 142 -15.22 -4.36 -4.88
N ASN A 143 -16.32 -4.57 -4.15
CA ASN A 143 -16.29 -5.27 -2.87
C ASN A 143 -16.15 -6.77 -3.09
N VAL A 144 -16.92 -7.32 -4.04
CA VAL A 144 -16.83 -8.74 -4.40
C VAL A 144 -15.47 -9.06 -5.02
N LEU A 145 -14.94 -8.20 -5.89
CA LEU A 145 -13.60 -8.34 -6.46
C LEU A 145 -12.51 -8.33 -5.37
N SER A 146 -12.61 -7.42 -4.39
CA SER A 146 -11.70 -7.37 -3.25
C SER A 146 -11.72 -8.67 -2.45
N ASP A 147 -12.92 -9.17 -2.14
CA ASP A 147 -13.09 -10.38 -1.35
C ASP A 147 -12.58 -11.62 -2.08
N LEU A 148 -12.91 -11.76 -3.37
CA LEU A 148 -12.39 -12.82 -4.23
C LEU A 148 -10.86 -12.79 -4.28
N PHE A 149 -10.28 -11.60 -4.48
CA PHE A 149 -8.83 -11.46 -4.53
C PHE A 149 -8.17 -11.84 -3.21
N ARG A 150 -8.75 -11.42 -2.07
CA ARG A 150 -8.21 -11.69 -0.73
C ARG A 150 -8.37 -13.14 -0.27
N LYS A 151 -9.55 -13.73 -0.49
CA LYS A 151 -9.93 -15.03 0.05
C LYS A 151 -9.59 -16.19 -0.88
N SER A 152 -9.43 -15.94 -2.17
CA SER A 152 -9.22 -17.00 -3.16
C SER A 152 -7.92 -16.81 -3.94
N VAL A 153 -7.70 -15.65 -4.56
CA VAL A 153 -6.51 -15.45 -5.41
C VAL A 153 -5.23 -15.42 -4.58
N LEU A 154 -5.14 -14.56 -3.57
CA LEU A 154 -3.92 -14.44 -2.76
C LEU A 154 -3.49 -15.77 -2.10
N PRO A 155 -4.38 -16.55 -1.44
CA PRO A 155 -3.99 -17.83 -0.86
C PRO A 155 -3.50 -18.85 -1.89
N VAL A 156 -4.16 -18.94 -3.06
CA VAL A 156 -3.70 -19.86 -4.13
C VAL A 156 -2.32 -19.48 -4.63
N TYR A 157 -1.96 -18.19 -4.64
CA TYR A 157 -0.61 -17.73 -4.98
C TYR A 157 0.30 -17.58 -3.75
N ASN A 158 -0.02 -18.24 -2.63
CA ASN A 158 0.74 -18.18 -1.38
C ASN A 158 1.17 -16.76 -0.97
N TYR A 159 0.27 -15.78 -1.16
CA TYR A 159 0.52 -14.36 -0.91
C TYR A 159 1.78 -13.81 -1.58
N GLY A 160 2.23 -14.39 -2.68
CA GLY A 160 3.44 -13.98 -3.39
C GLY A 160 4.72 -14.06 -2.55
N MET A 161 4.77 -14.96 -1.55
CA MET A 161 5.94 -15.10 -0.67
C MET A 161 7.20 -15.57 -1.42
N GLY A 162 7.05 -16.38 -2.46
CA GLY A 162 8.14 -16.83 -3.31
C GLY A 162 8.22 -16.06 -4.63
N ASN A 163 9.41 -16.01 -5.22
CA ASN A 163 9.65 -15.33 -6.52
C ASN A 163 8.78 -15.91 -7.64
N ARG A 164 8.58 -17.24 -7.64
CA ARG A 164 7.75 -17.94 -8.62
C ARG A 164 6.30 -17.50 -8.49
N GLU A 165 5.73 -17.58 -7.29
CA GLU A 165 4.35 -17.22 -7.00
C GLU A 165 4.09 -15.73 -7.26
N MET A 166 5.03 -14.87 -6.87
CA MET A 166 4.95 -13.44 -7.13
C MET A 166 4.92 -13.13 -8.62
N SER A 167 5.77 -13.80 -9.41
CA SER A 167 5.81 -13.65 -10.86
C SER A 167 4.52 -14.13 -11.52
N LEU A 168 3.99 -15.29 -11.11
CA LEU A 168 2.72 -15.80 -11.62
C LEU A 168 1.54 -14.89 -11.24
N LEU A 169 1.51 -14.35 -10.02
CA LEU A 169 0.49 -13.38 -9.60
C LEU A 169 0.55 -12.10 -10.42
N ALA A 170 1.76 -11.59 -10.69
CA ALA A 170 1.96 -10.43 -11.54
C ALA A 170 1.48 -10.68 -12.98
N LEU A 171 1.74 -11.87 -13.53
CA LEU A 171 1.24 -12.28 -14.85
C LEU A 171 -0.29 -12.41 -14.89
N LEU A 172 -0.90 -13.00 -13.85
CA LEU A 172 -2.36 -13.07 -13.72
C LEU A 172 -2.98 -11.67 -13.73
N LEU A 173 -2.44 -10.76 -12.94
CA LEU A 173 -2.96 -9.39 -12.84
C LEU A 173 -2.76 -8.62 -14.13
N ALA A 174 -1.60 -8.75 -14.79
CA ALA A 174 -1.39 -8.16 -16.10
C ALA A 174 -2.40 -8.68 -17.13
N LYS A 175 -2.66 -10.00 -17.15
CA LYS A 175 -3.66 -10.61 -18.01
C LYS A 175 -5.09 -10.14 -17.70
N TYR A 176 -5.43 -9.99 -16.43
CA TYR A 176 -6.72 -9.44 -16.01
C TYR A 176 -6.91 -7.98 -16.45
N LEU A 177 -5.91 -7.13 -16.21
CA LEU A 177 -5.95 -5.73 -16.67
C LEU A 177 -6.04 -5.63 -18.19
N HIS A 178 -5.35 -6.50 -18.92
CA HIS A 178 -5.45 -6.56 -20.37
C HIS A 178 -6.89 -6.84 -20.86
N GLU A 179 -7.61 -7.78 -20.23
CA GLU A 179 -9.01 -8.05 -20.58
C GLU A 179 -9.97 -6.92 -20.16
N GLU A 180 -9.69 -6.22 -19.05
CA GLU A 180 -10.45 -5.03 -18.65
C GLU A 180 -10.23 -3.87 -19.64
N ILE A 181 -8.98 -3.63 -20.03
CA ILE A 181 -8.56 -2.59 -20.96
C ILE A 181 -9.26 -2.78 -22.30
N LYS A 182 -9.30 -4.00 -22.86
CA LYS A 182 -10.03 -4.32 -24.10
C LYS A 182 -11.49 -3.86 -24.14
N GLN A 183 -12.16 -3.78 -23.00
CA GLN A 183 -13.57 -3.36 -22.92
C GLN A 183 -13.76 -1.83 -22.88
N LEU A 184 -12.66 -1.07 -22.81
CA LEU A 184 -12.71 0.38 -22.78
C LEU A 184 -12.99 0.99 -24.16
N ASN A 185 -13.83 2.02 -24.17
CA ASN A 185 -14.07 2.85 -25.35
C ASN A 185 -13.13 4.07 -25.44
N ASN A 186 -12.52 4.46 -24.32
CA ASN A 186 -11.62 5.61 -24.22
C ASN A 186 -10.56 5.31 -23.15
N PRO A 187 -9.27 5.61 -23.41
CA PRO A 187 -8.20 5.35 -22.43
C PRO A 187 -8.43 6.03 -21.08
N ILE A 188 -9.01 7.24 -21.06
CA ILE A 188 -9.26 7.98 -19.81
C ILE A 188 -10.25 7.25 -18.89
N ASN A 189 -11.13 6.41 -19.45
CA ASN A 189 -12.08 5.63 -18.66
C ASN A 189 -11.38 4.60 -17.76
N PHE A 190 -10.14 4.22 -18.05
CA PHE A 190 -9.36 3.31 -17.21
C PHE A 190 -9.20 3.81 -15.77
N ARG A 191 -9.21 5.13 -15.53
CA ARG A 191 -9.19 5.70 -14.16
C ARG A 191 -10.34 5.22 -13.27
N ASN A 192 -11.44 4.77 -13.88
CA ASN A 192 -12.64 4.30 -13.18
C ASN A 192 -12.67 2.80 -12.95
N SER A 193 -11.68 2.09 -13.47
CA SER A 193 -11.46 0.67 -13.29
C SER A 193 -11.62 0.24 -11.82
N SER A 194 -12.31 -0.88 -11.63
CA SER A 194 -12.47 -1.52 -10.31
C SER A 194 -11.20 -2.19 -9.82
N SER A 195 -10.26 -2.48 -10.72
CA SER A 195 -8.96 -3.06 -10.39
C SER A 195 -8.11 -2.16 -9.48
N CYS A 196 -8.48 -0.88 -9.32
CA CYS A 196 -7.87 0.00 -8.31
C CYS A 196 -7.95 -0.59 -6.88
N VAL A 197 -8.92 -1.45 -6.57
CA VAL A 197 -9.03 -2.11 -5.28
C VAL A 197 -7.93 -3.18 -5.09
N ILE A 198 -7.50 -3.81 -6.18
CA ILE A 198 -6.36 -4.74 -6.16
C ILE A 198 -5.08 -3.97 -5.86
N LEU A 199 -4.89 -2.79 -6.45
CA LEU A 199 -3.76 -1.90 -6.11
C LEU A 199 -3.73 -1.56 -4.62
N GLN A 200 -4.89 -1.23 -4.02
CA GLN A 200 -4.98 -0.95 -2.59
C GLN A 200 -4.50 -2.13 -1.74
N ILE A 201 -4.84 -3.36 -2.14
CA ILE A 201 -4.44 -4.58 -1.45
C ILE A 201 -2.94 -4.81 -1.60
N LEU A 202 -2.40 -4.70 -2.82
CA LEU A 202 -0.96 -4.87 -3.08
C LEU A 202 -0.12 -3.83 -2.35
N MET A 203 -0.55 -2.57 -2.33
CA MET A 203 0.13 -1.51 -1.58
C MET A 203 0.09 -1.76 -0.07
N LYS A 204 -0.99 -2.34 0.46
CA LYS A 204 -1.07 -2.71 1.88
C LYS A 204 -0.13 -3.88 2.24
N LEU A 205 0.04 -4.84 1.34
CA LEU A 205 0.86 -6.04 1.58
C LEU A 205 2.34 -5.81 1.34
N TYR A 206 2.70 -5.13 0.25
CA TYR A 206 4.08 -5.02 -0.23
C TYR A 206 4.61 -3.58 -0.23
N GLY A 207 3.76 -2.58 -0.03
CA GLY A 207 4.13 -1.17 -0.06
C GLY A 207 4.87 -0.72 1.20
N LYS A 208 5.97 0.01 1.04
CA LYS A 208 6.71 0.65 2.13
C LYS A 208 6.12 2.04 2.47
N MET A 209 4.83 2.07 2.80
CA MET A 209 4.05 3.32 2.94
C MET A 209 3.85 3.80 4.39
N LYS A 210 4.48 3.14 5.37
CA LYS A 210 4.21 3.39 6.80
C LYS A 210 4.50 4.84 7.21
N LEU A 211 5.60 5.42 6.70
CA LEU A 211 5.94 6.81 7.01
C LEU A 211 4.90 7.77 6.41
N GLN A 212 4.55 7.60 5.14
CA GLN A 212 3.55 8.42 4.48
C GLN A 212 2.17 8.28 5.15
N GLN A 213 1.79 7.08 5.57
CA GLN A 213 0.55 6.85 6.32
C GLN A 213 0.53 7.62 7.65
N LEU A 214 1.65 7.63 8.39
CA LEU A 214 1.76 8.42 9.62
C LEU A 214 1.67 9.93 9.35
N GLN A 215 2.40 10.42 8.34
CA GLN A 215 2.33 11.83 7.94
C GLN A 215 0.93 12.23 7.48
N MET A 216 0.24 11.36 6.74
CA MET A 216 -1.15 11.56 6.33
C MET A 216 -2.11 11.58 7.52
N ALA A 217 -1.91 10.70 8.50
CA ALA A 217 -2.71 10.67 9.73
C ALA A 217 -2.52 11.94 10.55
N GLU A 218 -1.27 12.40 10.74
CA GLU A 218 -0.98 13.67 11.41
C GLU A 218 -1.62 14.86 10.69
N LEU A 219 -1.58 14.87 9.35
CA LEU A 219 -2.18 15.92 8.54
C LEU A 219 -3.72 15.88 8.61
N ASN A 220 -4.32 14.69 8.62
CA ASN A 220 -5.75 14.51 8.86
C ASN A 220 -6.16 15.02 10.25
N GLN A 221 -5.37 14.76 11.30
CA GLN A 221 -5.62 15.29 12.64
C GLN A 221 -5.53 16.81 12.69
N LYS A 222 -4.51 17.40 12.07
CA LYS A 222 -4.40 18.87 11.96
C LYS A 222 -5.62 19.46 11.27
N LEU A 223 -6.15 18.81 10.23
CA LEU A 223 -7.35 19.27 9.52
C LEU A 223 -8.59 19.26 10.43
N ILE A 224 -8.74 18.26 11.30
CA ILE A 224 -9.84 18.18 12.28
C ILE A 224 -9.74 19.30 13.32
N HIS A 225 -8.53 19.60 13.81
CA HIS A 225 -8.28 20.61 14.85
C HIS A 225 -8.08 22.03 14.31
N THR A 226 -8.13 22.21 12.98
CA THR A 226 -8.07 23.55 12.41
C THR A 226 -9.42 24.21 12.67
N ASP A 227 -9.45 25.11 13.66
CA ASP A 227 -10.59 25.96 13.94
C ASP A 227 -10.96 26.73 12.67
N PHE A 228 -12.02 26.26 12.01
CA PHE A 228 -12.57 26.94 10.86
C PHE A 228 -13.23 28.23 11.33
N HIS A 229 -12.47 29.32 11.32
CA HIS A 229 -13.03 30.67 11.45
C HIS A 229 -13.98 31.06 10.30
N GLY A 230 -14.10 30.24 9.24
CA GLY A 230 -15.09 30.38 8.18
C GLY A 230 -16.10 29.23 8.20
N LYS A 231 -17.29 29.46 8.75
CA LYS A 231 -18.39 28.47 8.93
C LYS A 231 -18.87 27.70 7.67
N TYR A 232 -18.28 27.89 6.48
CA TYR A 232 -18.78 27.30 5.24
C TYR A 232 -17.66 27.08 4.21
N PHE A 233 -16.78 26.07 4.38
CA PHE A 233 -15.99 25.58 3.23
C PHE A 233 -16.97 25.20 2.12
N ASN A 234 -17.06 26.04 1.09
CA ASN A 234 -18.09 25.90 0.08
C ASN A 234 -17.61 26.55 -1.21
N LEU A 235 -17.41 25.71 -2.23
CA LEU A 235 -16.98 26.12 -3.56
C LEU A 235 -18.18 26.36 -4.50
N ASN A 236 -19.39 26.43 -3.94
CA ASN A 236 -20.61 26.72 -4.69
C ASN A 236 -21.20 28.08 -4.28
N PRO A 237 -20.96 29.14 -5.08
CA PRO A 237 -21.50 30.48 -4.83
C PRO A 237 -23.02 30.54 -4.70
N PHE A 238 -23.78 29.69 -5.41
CA PHE A 238 -25.25 29.64 -5.28
C PHE A 238 -25.67 29.25 -3.86
N ASN A 239 -25.07 28.18 -3.34
CA ASN A 239 -25.39 27.67 -2.01
C ASN A 239 -24.96 28.66 -0.93
N LEU A 240 -23.80 29.29 -1.09
CA LEU A 240 -23.32 30.34 -0.19
C LEU A 240 -24.30 31.51 -0.15
N PHE A 241 -24.66 32.07 -1.30
CA PHE A 241 -25.59 33.20 -1.37
C PHE A 241 -26.96 32.87 -0.76
N GLN A 242 -27.50 31.69 -1.06
CA GLN A 242 -28.78 31.25 -0.50
C GLN A 242 -28.70 31.06 1.02
N SER A 243 -27.60 30.52 1.55
CA SER A 243 -27.42 30.35 3.00
C SER A 243 -27.29 31.68 3.76
N ILE A 244 -26.72 32.70 3.14
CA ILE A 244 -26.47 34.01 3.76
C ILE A 244 -27.68 34.94 3.63
N THR A 245 -28.35 34.92 2.47
CA THR A 245 -29.44 35.86 2.16
C THR A 245 -30.83 35.26 2.30
N GLY A 246 -30.96 33.93 2.37
CA GLY A 246 -32.23 33.21 2.29
C GLY A 246 -32.86 33.18 0.90
N ILE A 247 -32.27 33.87 -0.09
CA ILE A 247 -32.82 34.03 -1.44
C ILE A 247 -32.06 33.14 -2.41
N LYS A 248 -32.78 32.44 -3.29
CA LYS A 248 -32.16 31.69 -4.38
C LYS A 248 -31.69 32.68 -5.47
N PRO A 249 -30.39 32.78 -5.76
CA PRO A 249 -29.91 33.70 -6.79
C PRO A 249 -30.33 33.20 -8.17
N LYS A 250 -30.51 34.13 -9.11
CA LYS A 250 -30.85 33.81 -10.50
C LYS A 250 -29.64 33.22 -11.22
N ASN A 251 -28.48 33.86 -11.10
CA ASN A 251 -27.25 33.52 -11.80
C ASN A 251 -26.03 33.55 -10.85
N ILE A 252 -24.90 32.95 -11.26
CA ILE A 252 -23.63 32.95 -10.50
C ILE A 252 -23.17 34.39 -10.24
N ASP A 253 -23.27 35.27 -11.23
CA ASP A 253 -22.80 36.66 -11.10
C ASP A 253 -23.54 37.39 -9.98
N GLN A 254 -24.85 37.17 -9.86
CA GLN A 254 -25.64 37.73 -8.75
C GLN A 254 -25.16 37.21 -7.39
N ALA A 255 -24.83 35.91 -7.31
CA ALA A 255 -24.29 35.33 -6.08
C ALA A 255 -22.91 35.92 -5.74
N MET A 256 -22.07 36.11 -6.75
CA MET A 256 -20.72 36.64 -6.66
C MET A 256 -20.65 38.17 -6.58
N SER A 257 -21.77 38.89 -6.62
CA SER A 257 -21.82 40.34 -6.33
C SER A 257 -21.82 40.64 -4.83
N ASN A 258 -22.17 39.66 -3.98
CA ASN A 258 -22.19 39.85 -2.54
C ASN A 258 -20.77 39.73 -1.95
N ALA A 259 -20.27 40.80 -1.32
CA ALA A 259 -18.93 40.87 -0.75
C ALA A 259 -18.64 39.74 0.27
N THR A 260 -19.63 39.31 1.05
CA THR A 260 -19.45 38.21 2.02
C THR A 260 -19.32 36.86 1.32
N VAL A 261 -20.08 36.63 0.24
CA VAL A 261 -19.97 35.41 -0.58
C VAL A 261 -18.62 35.32 -1.25
N ILE A 262 -18.14 36.43 -1.86
CA ILE A 262 -16.81 36.49 -2.48
C ILE A 262 -15.72 36.16 -1.46
N LYS A 263 -15.79 36.76 -0.27
CA LYS A 263 -14.80 36.54 0.79
C LYS A 263 -14.74 35.06 1.18
N ILE A 264 -15.89 34.47 1.54
CA ILE A 264 -15.95 33.05 1.96
C ILE A 264 -15.51 32.11 0.83
N PHE A 265 -15.87 32.42 -0.42
CA PHE A 265 -15.47 31.62 -1.57
C PHE A 265 -13.96 31.67 -1.82
N ASN A 266 -13.35 32.85 -1.72
CA ASN A 266 -11.90 33.00 -1.85
C ASN A 266 -11.15 32.34 -0.70
N ASP A 267 -11.62 32.51 0.54
CA ASP A 267 -11.05 31.82 1.72
C ASP A 267 -11.13 30.29 1.55
N SER A 268 -12.24 29.78 0.99
CA SER A 268 -12.42 28.35 0.68
C SER A 268 -11.46 27.85 -0.40
N LYS A 269 -11.12 28.69 -1.40
CA LYS A 269 -10.13 28.35 -2.43
C LYS A 269 -8.74 28.27 -1.86
N GLU A 270 -8.31 29.29 -1.11
CA GLU A 270 -6.99 29.31 -0.45
C GLU A 270 -6.83 28.12 0.49
N PHE A 271 -7.89 27.79 1.23
CA PHE A 271 -7.94 26.58 2.05
C PHE A 271 -7.72 25.32 1.20
N LEU A 272 -8.47 25.15 0.10
CA LEU A 272 -8.33 23.97 -0.77
C LEU A 272 -6.91 23.85 -1.32
N ILE A 273 -6.33 24.95 -1.78
CA ILE A 273 -4.97 25.01 -2.33
C ILE A 273 -3.96 24.61 -1.26
N HIS A 274 -4.01 25.26 -0.09
CA HIS A 274 -3.09 24.99 1.01
C HIS A 274 -3.05 23.51 1.39
N TRP A 275 -4.21 22.92 1.66
CA TRP A 275 -4.28 21.52 2.07
C TRP A 275 -3.91 20.57 0.93
N SER A 276 -4.34 20.86 -0.30
CA SER A 276 -3.97 20.05 -1.46
C SER A 276 -2.46 20.04 -1.70
N MET A 277 -1.78 21.17 -1.51
CA MET A 277 -0.31 21.24 -1.54
C MET A 277 0.33 20.39 -0.44
N ALA A 278 -0.18 20.47 0.79
CA ALA A 278 0.34 19.70 1.91
C ALA A 278 0.18 18.18 1.71
N TYR A 279 -0.96 17.72 1.20
CA TYR A 279 -1.16 16.30 0.83
C TYR A 279 -0.23 15.88 -0.32
N THR A 280 -0.10 16.71 -1.36
CA THR A 280 0.75 16.37 -2.52
C THR A 280 2.23 16.33 -2.18
N GLU A 281 2.70 17.12 -1.22
CA GLU A 281 4.07 17.05 -0.70
C GLU A 281 4.37 15.68 -0.07
N ILE A 282 3.41 15.07 0.63
CA ILE A 282 3.60 13.71 1.19
C ILE A 282 3.61 12.66 0.08
N ILE A 283 2.77 12.81 -0.95
CA ILE A 283 2.62 11.84 -2.04
C ILE A 283 3.82 11.87 -2.99
N PHE A 284 4.25 13.07 -3.36
CA PHE A 284 5.22 13.30 -4.44
C PHE A 284 6.56 13.88 -3.97
N GLY A 285 6.66 14.38 -2.72
CA GLY A 285 7.88 15.03 -2.21
C GLY A 285 9.06 14.07 -1.99
N LYS A 286 8.80 12.77 -1.86
CA LYS A 286 9.82 11.71 -1.94
C LYS A 286 9.47 10.77 -3.08
N ILE A 287 10.50 10.23 -3.74
CA ILE A 287 10.34 9.16 -4.72
C ILE A 287 9.70 7.97 -3.98
N THR A 288 8.41 7.76 -4.23
CA THR A 288 7.70 6.61 -3.67
C THR A 288 8.11 5.38 -4.48
N GLU A 289 8.85 4.48 -3.85
CA GLU A 289 9.16 3.16 -4.43
C GLU A 289 7.90 2.29 -4.39
N TYR A 290 7.16 2.26 -5.51
CA TYR A 290 6.08 1.29 -5.68
C TYR A 290 6.66 -0.14 -5.70
N PRO A 291 5.96 -1.12 -5.10
CA PRO A 291 6.36 -2.53 -5.17
C PRO A 291 6.56 -2.99 -6.62
N ASP A 292 7.48 -3.91 -6.85
CA ASP A 292 7.82 -4.36 -8.21
C ASP A 292 6.62 -4.97 -8.95
N ILE A 293 5.73 -5.69 -8.25
CA ILE A 293 4.47 -6.16 -8.85
C ILE A 293 3.60 -4.99 -9.33
N VAL A 294 3.47 -3.92 -8.55
CA VAL A 294 2.68 -2.73 -8.92
C VAL A 294 3.33 -2.03 -10.11
N ARG A 295 4.66 -1.90 -10.12
CA ARG A 295 5.40 -1.35 -11.27
C ARG A 295 5.18 -2.17 -12.52
N TYR A 296 5.31 -3.50 -12.42
CA TYR A 296 5.13 -4.43 -13.54
C TYR A 296 3.73 -4.32 -14.16
N ILE A 297 2.67 -4.46 -13.34
CA ILE A 297 1.29 -4.42 -13.86
C ILE A 297 0.94 -3.03 -14.43
N THR A 298 1.51 -1.96 -13.89
CA THR A 298 1.34 -0.60 -14.40
C THR A 298 1.99 -0.44 -15.77
N ILE A 299 3.22 -0.94 -15.94
CA ILE A 299 3.92 -0.92 -17.24
C ILE A 299 3.16 -1.77 -18.26
N SER A 300 2.69 -2.95 -17.87
CA SER A 300 1.85 -3.79 -18.73
C SER A 300 0.58 -3.06 -19.16
N ALA A 301 -0.18 -2.50 -18.21
CA ALA A 301 -1.41 -1.75 -18.49
C ALA A 301 -1.16 -0.56 -19.42
N ARG A 302 -0.06 0.18 -19.22
CA ARG A 302 0.33 1.28 -20.13
C ARG A 302 0.57 0.78 -21.55
N ASN A 303 1.28 -0.32 -21.70
CA ASN A 303 1.57 -0.92 -23.00
C ASN A 303 0.28 -1.43 -23.68
N ASP A 304 -0.62 -2.05 -22.91
CA ASP A 304 -1.91 -2.53 -23.40
C ASP A 304 -2.83 -1.38 -23.85
N LEU A 305 -2.89 -0.29 -23.07
CA LEU A 305 -3.62 0.92 -23.45
C LEU A 305 -3.06 1.53 -24.75
N LYS A 306 -1.72 1.60 -24.88
CA LYS A 306 -1.09 2.11 -26.11
C LYS A 306 -1.37 1.23 -27.33
N LYS A 307 -1.44 -0.09 -27.15
CA LYS A 307 -1.80 -1.04 -28.21
C LYS A 307 -3.26 -0.92 -28.61
N GLN A 308 -4.17 -0.74 -27.66
CA GLN A 308 -5.61 -0.61 -27.95
C GLN A 308 -5.97 0.77 -28.53
N PHE A 309 -5.28 1.83 -28.10
CA PHE A 309 -5.54 3.20 -28.54
C PHE A 309 -4.31 3.83 -29.21
N PRO A 310 -3.86 3.31 -30.38
CA PRO A 310 -2.62 3.75 -31.02
C PRO A 310 -2.66 5.20 -31.51
N MET A 311 -3.86 5.75 -31.74
CA MET A 311 -4.05 7.14 -32.22
C MET A 311 -4.00 8.18 -31.09
N GLN A 312 -4.00 7.74 -29.83
CA GLN A 312 -3.99 8.63 -28.67
C GLN A 312 -2.57 9.02 -28.31
N SER A 313 -2.39 10.26 -27.84
CA SER A 313 -1.07 10.74 -27.42
C SER A 313 -0.57 10.02 -26.18
N ASP A 314 0.75 9.86 -26.06
CA ASP A 314 1.39 9.28 -24.87
C ASP A 314 1.03 10.04 -23.58
N ALA A 315 0.72 11.35 -23.68
CA ALA A 315 0.25 12.16 -22.56
C ALA A 315 -1.12 11.70 -22.03
N ILE A 316 -2.08 11.41 -22.91
CA ILE A 316 -3.42 10.94 -22.51
C ILE A 316 -3.34 9.55 -21.86
N ILE A 317 -2.49 8.67 -22.41
CA ILE A 317 -2.25 7.34 -21.83
C ILE A 317 -1.61 7.47 -20.45
N ALA A 318 -0.62 8.37 -20.29
CA ALA A 318 0.00 8.64 -18.99
C ALA A 318 -1.00 9.22 -17.97
N GLN A 319 -1.87 10.15 -18.38
CA GLN A 319 -2.93 10.70 -17.52
C GLN A 319 -3.87 9.60 -17.00
N ALA A 320 -4.30 8.68 -17.87
CA ALA A 320 -5.16 7.56 -17.49
C ALA A 320 -4.49 6.65 -16.45
N ILE A 321 -3.24 6.27 -16.69
CA ILE A 321 -2.45 5.42 -15.78
C ILE A 321 -2.20 6.13 -14.45
N ASN A 322 -1.81 7.41 -14.47
CA ASN A 322 -1.53 8.18 -13.27
C ASN A 322 -2.78 8.37 -12.40
N ALA A 323 -3.93 8.64 -13.03
CA ALA A 323 -5.20 8.75 -12.30
C ALA A 323 -5.62 7.41 -11.68
N TRP A 324 -5.45 6.29 -12.41
CA TRP A 324 -5.71 4.95 -11.88
C TRP A 324 -4.80 4.61 -10.69
N LEU A 325 -3.49 4.88 -10.81
CA LEU A 325 -2.52 4.71 -9.73
C LEU A 325 -2.85 5.57 -8.51
N TYR A 326 -3.19 6.84 -8.72
CA TYR A 326 -3.57 7.75 -7.64
C TYR A 326 -4.77 7.22 -6.84
N LYS A 327 -5.82 6.81 -7.56
CA LYS A 327 -7.04 6.26 -6.97
C LYS A 327 -6.80 4.95 -6.22
N GLY A 328 -5.95 4.08 -6.77
CA GLY A 328 -5.60 2.80 -6.18
C GLY A 328 -4.64 2.89 -5.00
N CYS A 329 -3.69 3.82 -5.02
CA CYS A 329 -2.62 3.85 -4.02
C CYS A 329 -2.83 4.91 -2.93
N TRP A 330 -3.43 6.05 -3.27
CA TRP A 330 -3.38 7.25 -2.43
C TRP A 330 -4.74 7.75 -1.97
N MET A 331 -5.77 7.71 -2.82
CA MET A 331 -7.10 8.23 -2.48
C MET A 331 -7.63 7.64 -1.17
N LYS A 332 -7.50 6.31 -0.97
CA LYS A 332 -7.97 5.65 0.26
C LYS A 332 -7.18 6.06 1.49
N ILE A 333 -5.88 6.36 1.35
CA ILE A 333 -5.02 6.82 2.45
C ILE A 333 -5.43 8.24 2.87
N ILE A 334 -5.69 9.13 1.91
CA ILE A 334 -6.17 10.49 2.18
C ILE A 334 -7.54 10.45 2.88
N THR A 335 -8.45 9.60 2.42
CA THR A 335 -9.80 9.48 2.97
C THR A 335 -9.89 8.48 4.14
N ALA A 336 -8.77 7.99 4.67
CA ALA A 336 -8.79 7.01 5.76
C ALA A 336 -9.26 7.63 7.07
N THR A 337 -10.17 6.94 7.75
CA THR A 337 -10.68 7.25 9.09
C THR A 337 -10.07 6.31 10.15
N ASP A 338 -9.49 5.19 9.72
CA ASP A 338 -9.17 4.00 10.53
C ASP A 338 -8.10 4.20 11.64
N TYR A 339 -7.38 5.33 11.67
CA TYR A 339 -6.36 5.58 12.70
C TYR A 339 -6.90 6.29 13.95
N LEU A 340 -8.20 6.62 14.00
CA LEU A 340 -8.80 7.41 15.09
C LEU A 340 -9.77 6.62 15.99
N ASP A 341 -10.11 5.36 15.65
CA ASP A 341 -11.00 4.51 16.46
C ASP A 341 -10.45 4.19 17.86
N MET A 342 -9.20 4.55 18.17
CA MET A 342 -8.64 4.45 19.53
C MET A 342 -8.68 5.74 20.36
N LEU A 343 -9.22 6.87 19.84
CA LEU A 343 -9.09 8.18 20.52
C LEU A 343 -10.37 9.05 20.61
N THR A 344 -11.48 8.72 19.94
CA THR A 344 -12.68 9.60 19.97
C THR A 344 -13.79 9.06 20.86
N GLU A 345 -13.94 9.64 22.05
CA GLU A 345 -15.00 9.28 23.02
C GLU A 345 -16.23 10.21 22.96
N THR A 346 -16.18 11.34 22.24
CA THR A 346 -17.26 12.36 22.29
C THR A 346 -18.09 12.48 21.00
N GLU A 347 -19.38 12.79 21.13
CA GLU A 347 -20.32 12.98 20.00
C GLU A 347 -19.95 14.17 19.10
N THR A 348 -19.32 15.20 19.67
CA THR A 348 -18.84 16.41 18.97
C THR A 348 -17.64 16.11 18.07
N GLU A 349 -16.70 15.27 18.51
CA GLU A 349 -15.56 14.84 17.69
C GLU A 349 -16.01 13.99 16.50
N LYS A 350 -17.03 13.14 16.68
CA LYS A 350 -17.62 12.36 15.59
C LYS A 350 -18.23 13.26 14.52
N ALA A 351 -18.98 14.30 14.90
CA ALA A 351 -19.57 15.26 13.96
C ALA A 351 -18.51 16.03 13.16
N ASN A 352 -17.41 16.43 13.82
CA ASN A 352 -16.27 17.08 13.18
C ASN A 352 -15.53 16.15 12.21
N GLU A 353 -15.48 14.84 12.48
CA GLU A 353 -14.84 13.89 11.59
C GLU A 353 -15.66 13.63 10.31
N TYR A 354 -16.99 13.63 10.39
CA TYR A 354 -17.85 13.51 9.20
C TYR A 354 -17.67 14.71 8.25
N SER A 355 -17.59 15.93 8.78
CA SER A 355 -17.33 17.12 7.97
C SER A 355 -15.91 17.13 7.41
N ALA A 356 -14.91 16.75 8.21
CA ALA A 356 -13.53 16.58 7.79
C ALA A 356 -13.39 15.54 6.67
N LEU A 357 -14.11 14.42 6.74
CA LEU A 357 -14.11 13.40 5.68
C LEU A 357 -14.63 13.94 4.35
N ALA A 358 -15.69 14.76 4.37
CA ALA A 358 -16.21 15.41 3.17
C ALA A 358 -15.19 16.38 2.56
N ILE A 359 -14.48 17.13 3.40
CA ILE A 359 -13.39 18.02 2.99
C ILE A 359 -12.24 17.21 2.37
N ARG A 360 -11.77 16.14 3.03
CA ARG A 360 -10.71 15.25 2.52
C ARG A 360 -11.09 14.62 1.18
N LYS A 361 -12.34 14.21 1.00
CA LYS A 361 -12.85 13.73 -0.30
C LYS A 361 -12.81 14.82 -1.38
N THR A 362 -13.11 16.07 -1.03
CA THR A 362 -13.06 17.20 -1.96
C THR A 362 -11.62 17.52 -2.36
N ILE A 363 -10.71 17.58 -1.38
CA ILE A 363 -9.26 17.72 -1.61
C ILE A 363 -8.74 16.59 -2.51
N SER A 364 -9.08 15.34 -2.21
CA SER A 364 -8.64 14.19 -3.01
C SER A 364 -9.12 14.28 -4.47
N LYS A 365 -10.34 14.76 -4.71
CA LYS A 365 -10.87 14.98 -6.08
C LYS A 365 -10.14 16.12 -6.79
N PHE A 366 -9.79 17.18 -6.08
CA PHE A 366 -9.01 18.29 -6.64
C PHE A 366 -7.61 17.85 -7.07
N ILE A 367 -6.95 17.03 -6.27
CA ILE A 367 -5.66 16.42 -6.62
C ILE A 367 -5.81 15.48 -7.83
N GLU A 368 -6.85 14.63 -7.88
CA GLU A 368 -7.13 13.78 -9.05
C GLU A 368 -7.33 14.60 -10.32
N TYR A 369 -8.08 15.70 -10.23
CA TYR A 369 -8.28 16.64 -11.35
C TYR A 369 -6.95 17.22 -11.83
N SER A 370 -6.07 17.61 -10.90
CA SER A 370 -4.74 18.15 -11.22
C SER A 370 -3.86 17.12 -11.95
N ILE A 371 -3.91 15.85 -11.55
CA ILE A 371 -3.18 14.75 -12.21
C ILE A 371 -3.66 14.54 -13.65
N LEU A 372 -4.97 14.65 -13.89
CA LEU A 372 -5.57 14.50 -15.22
C LEU A 372 -5.21 15.65 -16.17
N HIS A 373 -4.99 16.86 -15.65
CA HIS A 373 -4.69 18.04 -16.46
C HIS A 373 -3.20 18.39 -16.49
N TYR A 374 -2.36 17.59 -15.84
CA TYR A 374 -0.91 17.74 -15.87
C TYR A 374 -0.41 17.72 -17.33
N GLY A 375 0.17 18.84 -17.78
CA GLY A 375 0.68 19.05 -19.13
C GLY A 375 -0.23 19.80 -20.11
N HIS A 376 -1.51 20.05 -19.79
CA HIS A 376 -2.39 20.90 -20.63
C HIS A 376 -2.12 22.40 -20.45
N GLU A 377 -1.77 22.84 -19.24
CA GLU A 377 -1.58 24.26 -18.92
C GLU A 377 -0.25 24.86 -19.41
N CYS A 378 0.74 24.03 -19.78
CA CYS A 378 1.99 24.53 -20.35
C CYS A 378 1.85 25.04 -21.80
N LYS A 379 0.65 24.99 -22.40
CA LYS A 379 0.39 25.51 -23.76
C LYS A 379 -0.30 26.88 -23.80
N HIS A 380 -0.71 27.44 -22.66
CA HIS A 380 -1.41 28.74 -22.61
C HIS A 380 -0.61 29.86 -21.94
N LYS A 381 0.71 29.68 -21.78
CA LYS A 381 1.65 30.77 -21.51
C LYS A 381 2.59 30.92 -22.71
N ASN A 382 2.10 31.60 -23.74
CA ASN A 382 2.91 32.30 -24.74
C ASN A 382 2.14 33.56 -25.14
#